data_AF-A0A383ELC3-F1
#
_entry.id   AF-A0A383ELC3-F1
#
_cell.length_a   1.000
_cell.length_b   1.000
_cell.length_c   1.000
_cell.angle_alpha   90.00
_cell.angle_beta   90.00
_cell.angle_gamma   90.00
#
_symmetry.space_group_name_H-M   'P 1'
#
loop_
_entity.id
_entity.type
_entity.pdbx_description
1 polymer ?
#
loop_
_entity_poly.entity_id
_entity_poly.type
_entity_poly.pdbx_seq_one_letter_code
_entity_poly.pdbx_strand_id
1 'polypeptide(L)' 'YPGYKFQIVDALITNFHLPRSTLLMLVSAFAEQVGANNDGIKLIKESYRKAVEMNYRFYSFGDAMLII' A
#
# COMPACT_ATOMS: atom_id res chain seq x y z
N TYR A 1 -5.82 -7.96 5.94
CA TYR A 1 -6.41 -9.26 5.61
C TYR A 1 -6.41 -9.32 4.09
N PRO A 2 -5.42 -9.98 3.49
CA PRO A 2 -5.43 -10.26 2.05
C PRO A 2 -6.72 -11.04 1.70
N GLY A 3 -7.38 -10.71 0.59
CA GLY A 3 -8.61 -11.33 0.11
C GLY A 3 -9.90 -10.54 0.37
N TYR A 4 -9.84 -9.28 0.81
CA TYR A 4 -11.04 -8.44 0.98
C TYR A 4 -11.36 -7.66 -0.29
N LYS A 5 -12.64 -7.68 -0.71
CA LYS A 5 -13.15 -6.85 -1.81
C LYS A 5 -13.78 -5.57 -1.27
N PHE A 6 -13.17 -4.41 -1.54
CA PHE A 6 -13.69 -3.11 -1.14
C PHE A 6 -14.93 -2.81 -1.99
N GLN A 7 -15.98 -2.31 -1.33
CA GLN A 7 -17.30 -2.14 -1.95
C GLN A 7 -17.56 -0.71 -2.41
N ILE A 8 -16.88 0.27 -1.80
CA ILE A 8 -17.17 1.71 -1.96
C ILE A 8 -15.90 2.49 -2.35
N VAL A 9 -14.73 2.04 -1.91
CA VAL A 9 -13.49 2.78 -2.08
C VAL A 9 -12.80 2.27 -3.35
N ASP A 10 -12.75 3.13 -4.38
CA ASP A 10 -12.12 2.81 -5.67
C ASP A 10 -10.64 3.23 -5.73
N ALA A 11 -10.25 4.22 -4.92
CA ALA A 11 -8.88 4.72 -4.82
C ALA A 11 -8.51 5.06 -3.38
N LEU A 12 -7.23 4.92 -3.04
CA LEU A 12 -6.72 5.19 -1.69
C LEU A 12 -5.52 6.13 -1.71
N ILE A 13 -5.60 7.22 -0.95
CA ILE A 13 -4.45 8.07 -0.61
C ILE A 13 -4.08 7.80 0.84
N THR A 14 -2.81 7.49 1.10
CA THR A 14 -2.33 7.13 2.44
C THR A 14 -0.83 7.39 2.59
N ASN A 15 -0.34 7.52 3.83
CA ASN A 15 1.09 7.57 4.12
C ASN A 15 1.78 6.20 3.93
N PHE A 16 3.11 6.20 3.92
CA PHE A 16 3.92 4.99 4.08
C PHE A 16 3.95 4.53 5.56
N HIS A 17 3.34 3.38 5.82
CA HIS A 17 3.23 2.76 7.14
C HIS A 17 4.37 1.81 7.48
N LEU A 18 4.60 1.60 8.78
CA LEU A 18 5.59 0.65 9.30
C LEU A 18 5.36 -0.80 8.83
N PRO A 19 6.44 -1.58 8.65
CA PRO A 19 6.35 -3.03 8.55
C PRO A 19 5.57 -3.63 9.73
N ARG A 20 4.76 -4.65 9.46
CA ARG A 20 3.95 -5.38 10.47
C ARG A 20 2.89 -4.54 11.19
N SER A 21 2.46 -3.41 10.61
CA SER A 21 1.31 -2.65 11.10
C SER A 21 -0.02 -3.13 10.50
N THR A 22 -1.13 -2.93 11.21
CA THR A 22 -2.49 -3.21 10.70
C THR A 22 -2.84 -2.33 9.50
N LEU A 23 -2.33 -1.09 9.46
CA LEU A 23 -2.48 -0.20 8.31
C LEU A 23 -1.78 -0.75 7.07
N LEU A 24 -0.57 -1.29 7.21
CA LEU A 24 0.10 -1.97 6.08
C LEU A 24 -0.69 -3.19 5.59
N MET A 25 -1.36 -3.93 6.50
CA MET A 25 -2.25 -5.03 6.11
C MET A 25 -3.50 -4.55 5.35
N LEU A 26 -4.05 -3.38 5.69
CA LEU A 26 -5.16 -2.75 4.97
C LEU A 26 -4.72 -2.31 3.58
N VAL A 27 -3.58 -1.61 3.49
CA VAL A 27 -3.02 -1.13 2.23
C VAL A 27 -2.68 -2.30 1.31
N SER A 28 -2.13 -3.40 1.85
CA SER A 28 -1.86 -4.61 1.06
C SER A 28 -3.13 -5.28 0.55
N ALA A 29 -4.21 -5.30 1.34
CA ALA A 29 -5.50 -5.84 0.90
C ALA A 29 -6.17 -4.94 -0.16
N PHE A 30 -6.00 -3.62 -0.06
CA PHE A 30 -6.49 -2.68 -1.07
C PHE A 30 -5.75 -2.85 -2.39
N ALA A 31 -4.42 -3.00 -2.31
CA ALA A 31 -3.57 -3.19 -3.47
C ALA A 31 -3.85 -4.48 -4.27
N GLU A 32 -4.54 -5.47 -3.69
CA GLU A 32 -4.97 -6.66 -4.45
C GLU A 32 -5.99 -6.34 -5.53
N GLN A 33 -6.81 -5.29 -5.37
CA GLN A 33 -7.84 -4.93 -6.35
C GLN A 33 -7.30 -4.20 -7.59
N VAL A 34 -6.10 -3.66 -7.49
CA VAL A 34 -5.44 -2.87 -8.55
C VAL A 34 -4.21 -3.57 -9.14
N GLY A 35 -3.68 -4.59 -8.46
CA GLY A 35 -2.46 -5.28 -8.89
C GLY A 35 -2.68 -6.27 -10.05
N ALA A 36 -1.74 -6.31 -11.00
CA ALA A 36 -1.82 -7.13 -12.22
C ALA A 36 -2.00 -8.65 -12.01
N ASN A 37 -1.73 -9.17 -10.80
CA ASN A 37 -1.85 -10.60 -10.46
C ASN A 37 -2.69 -10.84 -9.19
N ASN A 38 -3.48 -9.87 -8.74
CA ASN A 38 -4.17 -9.90 -7.44
C ASN A 38 -3.22 -10.18 -6.25
N ASP A 39 -1.93 -9.83 -6.37
CA ASP A 39 -0.92 -9.97 -5.32
C ASP A 39 -0.52 -8.59 -4.79
N GLY A 40 -1.38 -8.06 -3.92
CA GLY A 40 -1.20 -6.75 -3.30
C GLY A 40 0.00 -6.70 -2.37
N ILE A 41 0.35 -7.82 -1.71
CA ILE A 41 1.53 -7.88 -0.83
C ILE A 41 2.81 -7.68 -1.65
N LYS A 42 2.94 -8.36 -2.80
CA LYS A 42 4.11 -8.19 -3.68
C LYS A 42 4.18 -6.77 -4.22
N LEU A 43 3.05 -6.22 -4.69
CA LEU A 43 2.98 -4.85 -5.20
C LEU A 43 3.42 -3.83 -4.15
N ILE A 44 2.91 -3.93 -2.92
CA ILE A 44 3.28 -3.03 -1.82
C ILE A 44 4.74 -3.22 -1.39
N LYS A 45 5.27 -4.45 -1.37
CA LYS A 45 6.71 -4.66 -1.10
C LYS A 45 7.60 -4.00 -2.14
N GLU A 46 7.26 -4.13 -3.42
CA GLU A 46 8.02 -3.52 -4.51
C GLU A 46 7.93 -1.99 -4.49
N SER A 47 6.76 -1.43 -4.18
CA SER A 47 6.59 0.03 -4.06
C SER A 47 7.38 0.59 -2.89
N TYR A 48 7.39 -0.10 -1.74
CA TYR A 48 8.22 0.27 -0.58
C TYR A 48 9.71 0.21 -0.89
N ARG A 49 10.17 -0.83 -1.61
CA ARG A 49 11.57 -0.93 -2.04
C ARG A 49 11.97 0.28 -2.88
N LYS A 50 11.15 0.63 -3.88
CA LYS A 50 11.39 1.81 -4.73
C LYS A 50 11.36 3.12 -3.93
N ALA A 51 10.42 3.27 -3.00
CA ALA A 51 10.33 4.46 -2.15
C ALA A 51 11.58 4.64 -1.28
N VAL A 52 12.14 3.56 -0.75
CA VAL A 52 13.43 3.57 -0.03
C VAL A 52 14.58 3.96 -0.97
N GLU A 53 14.67 3.36 -2.16
CA GLU A 53 15.69 3.70 -3.17
C GLU A 53 15.64 5.16 -3.60
N MET A 54 14.46 5.75 -3.61
CA MET A 54 14.21 7.15 -3.96
C MET A 54 14.24 8.11 -2.77
N ASN A 55 14.61 7.65 -1.56
CA ASN A 55 14.67 8.45 -0.34
C ASN A 55 13.35 9.16 0.04
N TYR A 56 12.21 8.49 -0.16
CA TYR A 56 10.93 8.98 0.33
C TYR A 56 10.96 9.04 1.86
N ARG A 57 10.24 10.01 2.42
CA ARG A 57 10.01 10.15 3.86
C ARG A 57 8.83 9.27 4.26
N PHE A 58 8.97 8.50 5.33
CA PHE A 58 7.94 7.57 5.80
C PHE A 58 7.17 8.17 6.99
N TYR A 59 6.16 7.46 7.49
CA TYR A 59 5.41 7.78 8.70
C TYR A 59 4.44 8.97 8.59
N SER A 60 3.98 9.47 9.74
CA SER A 60 2.88 10.43 9.87
C SER A 60 3.08 11.74 9.12
N PHE A 61 4.32 12.21 9.01
CA PHE A 61 4.68 13.47 8.34
C PHE A 61 5.54 13.26 7.09
N GLY A 62 5.56 12.01 6.60
CA GLY A 62 6.30 11.63 5.41
C GLY A 62 5.56 11.97 4.13
N ASP A 63 5.99 11.33 3.07
CA ASP A 63 5.34 11.38 1.77
C ASP A 63 4.15 10.41 1.73
N ALA A 64 3.34 10.53 0.68
CA ALA A 64 2.13 9.76 0.49
C ALA A 64 2.24 8.79 -0.69
N MET A 65 1.34 7.81 -0.69
CA MET A 65 1.07 6.87 -1.76
C MET A 65 -0.36 7.08 -2.23
N LEU A 66 -0.52 7.18 -3.55
CA LEU A 66 -1.82 7.08 -4.23
C LEU A 66 -1.92 5.69 -4.87
N ILE A 67 -3.01 4.99 -4.61
CA ILE A 67 -3.32 3.68 -5.16
C ILE A 67 -4.61 3.80 -5.98
N ILE A 68 -4.51 3.51 -7.28
CA ILE A 68 -5.57 3.61 -8.31
C ILE A 68 -5.48 2.43 -9.26
#